data_AF-A0AAN7PTE7-F1
#
_entry.id   AF-A0AAN7PTE7-F1
#
_cell.length_a   1.000
_cell.length_b   1.000
_cell.length_c   1.000
_cell.angle_alpha   90.00
_cell.angle_beta   90.00
_cell.angle_gamma   90.00
#
_symmetry.space_group_name_H-M   'P 1'
#
loop_
_entity.id
_entity.type
_entity.pdbx_description
1 polymer ?
#
loop_
_entity_poly.entity_id
_entity_poly.type
_entity_poly.pdbx_seq_one_letter_code
_entity_poly.pdbx_strand_id
1 'polypeptide(L)'
;MPFPYTAYRFGLSPLHAWIRFFECFIHISYRMEFKKWQVRQPEEKKIFENRKKTLQQDFKNQLGLLVDHVKPGGSGTSNDGDTARRFFKKFEVSSKITGIDEGLIKRCSVILEAISSTFLIDREALKTYAFETAKLYVDLYPWYYMPASMHKILIHGSDIIAHALLPMGQLSEEAQECHNKDLKFYRRIHTRKTSRETTNQDLLNLLLVSSDPYITSVRMLPPKFRQNLSHEVLQLLAPPNEEEEVLMTAMSQDVSDETMSDSDESD
;
A
#
# COMPACT_ATOMS: atom_id res chain seq x y z
N MET A 1 -7.15 22.03 -16.79
CA MET A 1 -8.43 22.46 -16.18
C MET A 1 -8.21 22.53 -14.67
N PRO A 2 -8.71 23.58 -13.98
CA PRO A 2 -8.69 23.57 -12.52
C PRO A 2 -9.54 22.41 -12.01
N PHE A 3 -8.97 21.61 -11.09
CA PHE A 3 -9.66 20.49 -10.48
C PHE A 3 -10.76 21.04 -9.54
N PRO A 4 -11.99 20.51 -9.55
CA PRO A 4 -13.02 21.01 -8.65
C PRO A 4 -12.62 20.72 -7.20
N TYR A 5 -12.58 21.75 -6.35
CA TYR A 5 -12.19 21.63 -4.94
C TYR A 5 -12.98 20.55 -4.17
N THR A 6 -14.23 20.30 -4.57
CA THR A 6 -15.08 19.24 -4.00
C THR A 6 -14.54 17.83 -4.23
N ALA A 7 -13.67 17.62 -5.20
CA ALA A 7 -13.08 16.31 -5.51
C ALA A 7 -11.90 15.95 -4.59
N TYR A 8 -11.33 16.91 -3.86
CA TYR A 8 -10.26 16.62 -2.89
C TYR A 8 -10.77 15.86 -1.65
N ARG A 9 -12.08 15.91 -1.36
CA ARG A 9 -12.71 15.12 -0.28
C ARG A 9 -12.53 13.60 -0.42
N PHE A 10 -12.26 13.13 -1.65
CA PHE A 10 -12.07 11.71 -1.92
C PHE A 10 -10.64 11.22 -1.59
N GLY A 11 -9.74 12.13 -1.17
CA GLY A 11 -8.40 11.79 -0.66
C GLY A 11 -7.54 10.98 -1.63
N LEU A 12 -6.58 10.24 -1.08
CA LEU A 12 -5.80 9.19 -1.72
C LEU A 12 -6.02 7.90 -0.94
N SER A 13 -5.81 6.79 -1.63
CA SER A 13 -6.06 5.44 -1.14
C SER A 13 -4.70 4.72 -1.14
N PRO A 14 -3.92 4.76 -0.03
CA PRO A 14 -2.54 4.30 -0.03
C PRO A 14 -2.38 2.82 -0.41
N LEU A 15 -3.26 1.92 0.06
CA LEU A 15 -3.20 0.49 -0.30
C LEU A 15 -3.39 0.29 -1.80
N HIS A 16 -4.43 0.92 -2.37
CA HIS A 16 -4.68 0.83 -3.79
C HIS A 16 -3.59 1.51 -4.61
N ALA A 17 -2.91 2.53 -4.09
CA ALA A 17 -1.77 3.15 -4.76
C ALA A 17 -0.65 2.13 -5.02
N TRP A 18 -0.26 1.36 -4.01
CA TRP A 18 0.74 0.29 -4.16
C TRP A 18 0.35 -0.70 -5.26
N ILE A 19 -0.88 -1.20 -5.22
CA ILE A 19 -1.38 -2.20 -6.17
C ILE A 19 -1.42 -1.61 -7.60
N ARG A 20 -1.92 -0.39 -7.78
CA ARG A 20 -2.05 0.23 -9.11
C ARG A 20 -0.71 0.59 -9.74
N PHE A 21 0.27 1.02 -8.94
CA PHE A 21 1.62 1.26 -9.44
C PHE A 21 2.28 -0.06 -9.86
N PHE A 22 2.14 -1.10 -9.04
CA PHE A 22 2.62 -2.44 -9.38
C PHE A 22 2.00 -2.97 -10.68
N GLU A 23 0.67 -2.93 -10.79
CA GLU A 23 -0.05 -3.35 -12.01
C GLU A 23 0.41 -2.58 -13.25
N CYS A 24 0.62 -1.26 -13.12
CA CYS A 24 1.15 -0.44 -14.20
C CYS A 24 2.49 -0.96 -14.71
N PHE A 25 3.45 -1.19 -13.81
CA PHE A 25 4.78 -1.66 -14.18
C PHE A 25 4.74 -3.06 -14.79
N ILE A 26 4.00 -3.98 -14.19
CA ILE A 26 3.80 -5.32 -14.76
C ILE A 26 3.21 -5.23 -16.18
N HIS A 27 2.22 -4.37 -16.40
CA HIS A 27 1.62 -4.18 -17.72
C HIS A 27 2.52 -3.52 -18.75
N ILE A 28 3.40 -2.59 -18.33
CA ILE A 28 4.45 -2.05 -19.20
C ILE A 28 5.40 -3.18 -19.59
N SER A 29 5.84 -3.98 -18.63
CA SER A 29 6.76 -5.10 -18.84
C SER A 29 6.24 -6.12 -19.86
N TYR A 30 4.94 -6.44 -19.81
CA TYR A 30 4.29 -7.33 -20.80
C TYR A 30 4.29 -6.80 -22.23
N ARG A 31 4.47 -5.50 -22.40
CA ARG A 31 4.37 -4.79 -23.68
C ARG A 31 5.71 -4.28 -24.19
N MET A 32 6.81 -4.58 -23.50
CA MET A 32 8.15 -4.05 -23.83
C MET A 32 8.60 -4.38 -25.26
N GLU A 33 8.16 -5.51 -25.81
CA GLU A 33 8.54 -5.95 -27.15
C GLU A 33 7.89 -5.13 -28.27
N PHE A 34 6.61 -4.76 -28.13
CA PHE A 34 5.86 -4.06 -29.18
C PHE A 34 5.54 -2.60 -28.88
N LYS A 35 5.72 -2.15 -27.62
CA LYS A 35 5.65 -0.74 -27.19
C LYS A 35 4.38 -0.01 -27.63
N LYS A 36 3.21 -0.62 -27.39
CA LYS A 36 1.90 0.00 -27.61
C LYS A 36 1.01 -0.20 -26.40
N TRP A 37 0.19 0.79 -26.09
CA TRP A 37 -0.76 0.70 -24.97
C TRP A 37 -1.82 -0.40 -25.19
N GLN A 38 -2.48 -0.40 -26.36
CA GLN A 38 -3.54 -1.37 -26.68
C GLN A 38 -2.96 -2.60 -27.38
N VAL A 39 -3.41 -3.77 -26.94
CA VAL A 39 -3.06 -5.07 -27.53
C VAL A 39 -4.25 -5.54 -28.36
N ARG A 40 -4.30 -5.16 -29.64
CA ARG A 40 -5.44 -5.47 -30.51
C ARG A 40 -5.13 -6.59 -31.49
N GLN A 41 -3.91 -6.62 -32.02
CA GLN A 41 -3.54 -7.56 -33.06
C GLN A 41 -3.33 -8.97 -32.49
N PRO A 42 -3.69 -10.03 -33.23
CA PRO A 42 -3.54 -11.41 -32.75
C PRO A 42 -2.07 -11.79 -32.49
N GLU A 43 -1.14 -11.22 -33.25
CA GLU A 43 0.31 -11.41 -33.04
C GLU A 43 0.78 -10.78 -31.74
N GLU A 44 0.36 -9.53 -31.46
CA GLU A 44 0.66 -8.82 -30.22
C GLU A 44 0.10 -9.55 -28.99
N LYS A 45 -1.09 -10.17 -29.12
CA LYS A 45 -1.69 -10.99 -28.04
C LYS A 45 -0.83 -12.20 -27.71
N LYS A 46 -0.30 -12.90 -28.72
CA LYS A 46 0.60 -14.05 -28.49
C LYS A 46 1.89 -13.62 -27.81
N ILE A 47 2.49 -12.52 -28.26
CA ILE A 47 3.69 -11.94 -27.63
C ILE A 47 3.42 -11.59 -26.17
N PHE A 48 2.31 -10.90 -25.92
CA PHE A 48 1.88 -10.50 -24.58
C PHE A 48 1.70 -11.71 -23.64
N GLU A 49 1.00 -12.75 -24.09
CA GLU A 49 0.75 -13.95 -23.29
C GLU A 49 2.04 -14.72 -22.99
N ASN A 50 2.94 -14.83 -23.97
CA ASN A 50 4.25 -15.46 -23.77
C ASN A 50 5.08 -14.68 -22.76
N ARG A 51 5.21 -13.36 -22.93
CA ARG A 51 5.96 -12.49 -22.02
C ARG A 51 5.37 -12.54 -20.60
N LYS A 52 4.04 -12.53 -20.47
CA LYS A 52 3.35 -12.69 -19.19
C LYS A 52 3.72 -13.99 -18.49
N LYS A 53 3.68 -15.13 -19.19
CA LYS A 53 4.05 -16.44 -18.62
C LYS A 53 5.52 -16.47 -18.16
N THR A 54 6.43 -15.95 -18.97
CA THR A 54 7.86 -15.87 -18.61
C THR A 54 8.06 -15.06 -17.34
N LEU A 55 7.50 -13.85 -17.27
CA LEU A 55 7.63 -12.99 -16.09
C LEU A 55 7.00 -13.60 -14.84
N GLN A 56 5.83 -14.23 -14.95
CA GLN A 56 5.21 -14.93 -13.84
C GLN A 56 6.12 -16.03 -13.27
N GLN A 57 6.79 -16.78 -14.14
CA GLN A 57 7.74 -17.80 -13.73
C GLN A 57 9.00 -17.20 -13.09
N ASP A 58 9.52 -16.10 -13.63
CA ASP A 58 10.70 -15.42 -13.08
C ASP A 58 10.43 -14.82 -11.69
N PHE A 59 9.26 -14.20 -11.50
CA PHE A 59 8.81 -13.71 -10.19
C PHE A 59 8.66 -14.84 -9.17
N LYS A 60 8.13 -15.99 -9.60
CA LYS A 60 8.01 -17.17 -8.74
C LYS A 60 9.38 -17.73 -8.37
N ASN A 61 10.30 -17.83 -9.32
CA ASN A 61 11.62 -18.41 -9.12
C ASN A 61 12.54 -17.52 -8.27
N GLN A 62 12.61 -16.23 -8.57
CA GLN A 62 13.57 -15.32 -7.93
C GLN A 62 13.04 -14.70 -6.63
N LEU A 63 11.74 -14.40 -6.57
CA LEU A 63 11.14 -13.67 -5.45
C LEU A 63 10.14 -14.51 -4.65
N GLY A 64 9.76 -15.70 -5.14
CA GLY A 64 8.72 -16.52 -4.52
C GLY A 64 7.35 -15.85 -4.57
N LEU A 65 7.12 -14.99 -5.57
CA LEU A 65 5.88 -14.21 -5.72
C LEU A 65 5.00 -14.80 -6.82
N LEU A 66 3.70 -14.92 -6.55
CA LEU A 66 2.70 -15.25 -7.54
C LEU A 66 2.08 -13.95 -8.05
N VAL A 67 2.30 -13.62 -9.31
CA VAL A 67 1.86 -12.35 -9.90
C VAL A 67 0.78 -12.60 -10.96
N ASP A 68 -0.27 -11.78 -10.97
CA ASP A 68 -1.32 -11.77 -11.99
C ASP A 68 -2.03 -13.14 -12.18
N HIS A 69 -2.24 -13.86 -11.07
CA HIS A 69 -3.05 -15.07 -11.00
C HIS A 69 -4.42 -14.78 -10.38
N VAL A 70 -5.48 -15.36 -10.95
CA VAL A 70 -6.83 -15.28 -10.36
C VAL A 70 -6.89 -16.20 -9.12
N LYS A 71 -7.39 -15.69 -7.99
CA LYS A 71 -7.53 -16.49 -6.77
C LYS A 71 -8.64 -17.54 -6.94
N PRO A 72 -8.49 -18.77 -6.42
CA PRO A 72 -9.55 -19.78 -6.44
C PRO A 72 -10.83 -19.23 -5.79
N GLY A 73 -11.96 -19.32 -6.50
CA GLY A 73 -13.24 -18.73 -6.05
C GLY A 73 -13.63 -17.41 -6.73
N GLY A 74 -12.86 -16.94 -7.73
CA GLY A 74 -13.30 -15.91 -8.66
C GLY A 74 -13.31 -14.47 -8.12
N SER A 75 -12.84 -14.24 -6.89
CA SER A 75 -12.74 -12.91 -6.30
C SER A 75 -11.29 -12.52 -6.05
N GLY A 76 -10.84 -11.48 -6.75
CA GLY A 76 -9.51 -10.90 -6.61
C GLY A 76 -8.41 -11.61 -7.41
N THR A 77 -7.26 -10.95 -7.47
CA THR A 77 -6.04 -11.45 -8.09
C THR A 77 -4.97 -11.66 -7.01
N SER A 78 -3.85 -12.27 -7.38
CA SER A 78 -2.66 -12.37 -6.54
C SER A 78 -1.90 -11.04 -6.42
N ASN A 79 -2.37 -9.97 -7.09
CA ASN A 79 -1.81 -8.62 -6.97
C ASN A 79 -2.39 -7.92 -5.74
N ASP A 80 -2.08 -8.45 -4.55
CA ASP A 80 -2.45 -7.82 -3.28
C ASP A 80 -1.36 -6.86 -2.78
N GLY A 81 -1.66 -6.12 -1.71
CA GLY A 81 -0.77 -5.15 -1.11
C GLY A 81 0.58 -5.76 -0.70
N ASP A 82 0.59 -6.99 -0.20
CA ASP A 82 1.83 -7.70 0.18
C ASP A 82 2.72 -7.96 -1.03
N THR A 83 2.12 -8.42 -2.14
CA THR A 83 2.83 -8.66 -3.40
C THR A 83 3.42 -7.35 -3.95
N ALA A 84 2.64 -6.28 -3.95
CA ALA A 84 3.10 -4.96 -4.39
C ALA A 84 4.24 -4.43 -3.51
N ARG A 85 4.10 -4.47 -2.17
CA ARG A 85 5.15 -4.00 -1.24
C ARG A 85 6.45 -4.79 -1.41
N ARG A 86 6.38 -6.11 -1.59
CA ARG A 86 7.58 -6.94 -1.83
C ARG A 86 8.25 -6.63 -3.18
N PHE A 87 7.47 -6.32 -4.21
CA PHE A 87 8.01 -5.88 -5.51
C PHE A 87 8.84 -4.61 -5.38
N PHE A 88 8.31 -3.59 -4.70
CA PHE A 88 9.00 -2.31 -4.54
C PHE A 88 10.17 -2.36 -3.56
N LYS A 89 10.06 -3.15 -2.49
CA LYS A 89 11.16 -3.35 -1.54
C LYS A 89 12.39 -3.99 -2.19
N LYS A 90 12.19 -4.84 -3.21
CA LYS A 90 13.27 -5.49 -3.97
C LYS A 90 13.40 -4.90 -5.37
N PHE A 91 13.45 -3.57 -5.46
CA PHE A 91 13.44 -2.84 -6.73
C PHE A 91 14.53 -3.28 -7.73
N GLU A 92 15.73 -3.63 -7.27
CA GLU A 92 16.82 -4.12 -8.14
C GLU A 92 16.45 -5.42 -8.86
N VAL A 93 15.93 -6.40 -8.13
CA VAL A 93 15.52 -7.70 -8.68
C VAL A 93 14.29 -7.52 -9.55
N SER A 94 13.34 -6.69 -9.10
CA SER A 94 12.13 -6.35 -9.85
C SER A 94 12.46 -5.67 -11.19
N SER A 95 13.42 -4.75 -11.22
CA SER A 95 13.92 -4.11 -12.43
C SER A 95 14.52 -5.14 -13.39
N LYS A 96 15.39 -6.02 -12.90
CA LYS A 96 16.00 -7.10 -13.70
C LYS A 96 14.98 -8.04 -14.33
N ILE A 97 13.96 -8.43 -13.56
CA ILE A 97 12.87 -9.30 -14.06
C ILE A 97 12.03 -8.55 -15.10
N THR A 98 11.55 -7.35 -14.77
CA THR A 98 10.59 -6.63 -15.61
C THR A 98 11.22 -5.93 -16.81
N GLY A 99 12.52 -5.63 -16.78
CA GLY A 99 13.20 -4.78 -17.75
C GLY A 99 12.82 -3.30 -17.63
N ILE A 100 12.29 -2.88 -16.49
CA ILE A 100 11.92 -1.49 -16.22
C ILE A 100 13.07 -0.78 -15.54
N ASP A 101 13.22 0.52 -15.79
CA ASP A 101 14.25 1.34 -15.17
C ASP A 101 14.20 1.25 -13.63
N GLU A 102 15.35 0.95 -13.03
CA GLU A 102 15.50 0.76 -11.58
C GLU A 102 15.21 2.06 -10.83
N GLY A 103 15.70 3.19 -11.36
CA GLY A 103 15.52 4.51 -10.76
C GLY A 103 14.04 4.90 -10.68
N LEU A 104 13.27 4.61 -11.73
CA LEU A 104 11.83 4.84 -11.74
C LEU A 104 11.09 4.00 -10.68
N ILE A 105 11.42 2.70 -10.55
CA ILE A 105 10.80 1.84 -9.52
C ILE A 105 11.14 2.36 -8.11
N LYS A 106 12.40 2.74 -7.89
CA LYS A 106 12.86 3.28 -6.61
C LYS A 106 12.15 4.59 -6.25
N ARG A 107 12.09 5.56 -7.17
CA ARG A 107 11.37 6.84 -6.96
C ARG A 107 9.90 6.61 -6.64
N CYS A 108 9.24 5.72 -7.36
CA CYS A 108 7.86 5.35 -7.06
C CYS A 108 7.71 4.70 -5.68
N SER A 109 8.65 3.84 -5.27
CA SER A 109 8.65 3.24 -3.93
C SER A 109 8.72 4.30 -2.83
N VAL A 110 9.59 5.30 -3.00
CA VAL A 110 9.76 6.41 -2.05
C VAL A 110 8.48 7.23 -1.92
N ILE A 111 7.82 7.57 -3.04
CA ILE A 111 6.54 8.30 -3.01
C ILE A 111 5.45 7.50 -2.29
N LEU A 112 5.35 6.20 -2.59
CA LEU A 112 4.34 5.33 -1.98
C LEU A 112 4.60 5.13 -0.48
N GLU A 113 5.87 4.97 -0.08
CA GLU A 113 6.27 4.87 1.33
C GLU A 113 5.97 6.17 2.09
N ALA A 114 6.26 7.34 1.50
CA ALA A 114 5.92 8.63 2.09
C ALA A 114 4.40 8.80 2.28
N ILE A 115 3.58 8.47 1.29
CA ILE A 115 2.10 8.57 1.37
C ILE A 115 1.52 7.58 2.37
N SER A 116 2.10 6.38 2.47
CA SER A 116 1.69 5.37 3.46
C SER A 116 2.18 5.67 4.87
N SER A 117 3.08 6.63 5.04
CA SER A 117 3.55 7.04 6.35
C SER A 117 2.45 7.78 7.12
N THR A 118 2.52 7.72 8.45
CA THR A 118 1.63 8.45 9.35
C THR A 118 2.14 9.84 9.68
N PHE A 119 3.19 10.31 9.00
CA PHE A 119 3.86 11.59 9.26
C PHE A 119 3.36 12.68 8.30
N LEU A 120 3.53 13.93 8.70
CA LEU A 120 3.30 15.06 7.82
C LEU A 120 4.34 15.09 6.70
N ILE A 121 3.88 15.37 5.49
CA ILE A 121 4.70 15.39 4.28
C ILE A 121 4.92 16.84 3.86
N ASP A 122 6.15 17.21 3.52
CA ASP A 122 6.41 18.50 2.91
C ASP A 122 5.81 18.54 1.49
N ARG A 123 4.89 19.49 1.31
CA ARG A 123 4.19 19.73 0.05
C ARG A 123 5.15 20.03 -1.09
N GLU A 124 6.12 20.92 -0.88
CA GLU A 124 6.98 21.42 -1.96
C GLU A 124 7.99 20.36 -2.40
N ALA A 125 8.59 19.67 -1.42
CA ALA A 125 9.47 18.53 -1.67
C ALA A 125 8.74 17.42 -2.46
N LEU A 126 7.55 17.01 -2.01
CA LEU A 126 6.78 15.98 -2.70
C LEU A 126 6.38 16.43 -4.11
N LYS A 127 5.94 17.67 -4.29
CA LYS A 127 5.52 18.19 -5.60
C LYS A 127 6.67 18.12 -6.62
N THR A 128 7.86 18.53 -6.21
CA THR A 128 9.05 18.52 -7.08
C THR A 128 9.45 17.09 -7.42
N TYR A 129 9.57 16.23 -6.40
CA TYR A 129 9.97 14.83 -6.58
C TYR A 129 8.97 14.04 -7.43
N ALA A 130 7.67 14.25 -7.22
CA ALA A 130 6.60 13.61 -7.99
C ALA A 130 6.56 14.09 -9.44
N PHE A 131 6.76 15.39 -9.70
CA PHE A 131 6.79 15.94 -11.05
C PHE A 131 8.00 15.45 -11.85
N GLU A 132 9.19 15.40 -11.24
CA GLU A 132 10.37 14.79 -11.87
C GLU A 132 10.15 13.32 -12.21
N THR A 133 9.51 12.58 -11.30
CA THR A 133 9.19 11.15 -11.52
C THR A 133 8.18 10.98 -12.66
N ALA A 134 7.19 11.87 -12.78
CA ALA A 134 6.26 11.88 -13.89
C ALA A 134 6.96 12.18 -15.23
N LYS A 135 7.90 13.11 -15.25
CA LYS A 135 8.70 13.43 -16.43
C LYS A 135 9.52 12.22 -16.87
N LEU A 136 10.24 11.61 -15.93
CA LEU A 136 11.03 10.39 -16.18
C LEU A 136 10.16 9.25 -16.75
N TYR A 137 8.95 9.06 -16.22
CA TYR A 137 8.01 8.06 -16.72
C TYR A 137 7.63 8.32 -18.20
N VAL A 138 7.29 9.56 -18.54
CA VAL A 138 6.89 9.94 -19.90
C VAL A 138 8.06 9.81 -20.87
N ASP A 139 9.27 10.16 -20.44
CA ASP A 139 10.48 10.05 -21.28
C ASP A 139 10.84 8.58 -21.57
N LEU A 140 10.72 7.68 -20.57
CA LEU A 140 11.05 6.26 -20.73
C LEU A 140 9.96 5.45 -21.45
N TYR A 141 8.69 5.72 -21.14
CA TYR A 141 7.54 4.93 -21.60
C TYR A 141 6.44 5.79 -22.26
N PRO A 142 6.75 6.61 -23.28
CA PRO A 142 5.78 7.53 -23.90
C PRO A 142 4.57 6.82 -24.54
N TRP A 143 4.73 5.54 -24.85
CA TRP A 143 3.74 4.71 -25.52
C TRP A 143 2.70 4.07 -24.58
N TYR A 144 2.88 4.18 -23.26
CA TYR A 144 1.95 3.65 -22.26
C TYR A 144 1.33 4.79 -21.45
N TYR A 145 0.00 4.91 -21.51
CA TYR A 145 -0.69 5.94 -20.76
C TYR A 145 -0.66 5.67 -19.26
N MET A 146 -0.29 6.69 -18.49
CA MET A 146 -0.28 6.64 -17.04
C MET A 146 -1.68 6.33 -16.47
N PRO A 147 -1.83 5.33 -15.59
CA PRO A 147 -3.12 5.04 -14.95
C PRO A 147 -3.62 6.22 -14.13
N ALA A 148 -4.96 6.34 -14.01
CA ALA A 148 -5.59 7.44 -13.29
C ALA A 148 -5.09 7.61 -11.85
N SER A 149 -4.86 6.51 -11.11
CA SER A 149 -4.33 6.56 -9.75
C SER A 149 -2.88 7.08 -9.70
N MET A 150 -2.04 6.65 -10.63
CA MET A 150 -0.65 7.13 -10.74
C MET A 150 -0.61 8.61 -11.13
N HIS A 151 -1.45 9.02 -12.07
CA HIS A 151 -1.58 10.43 -12.45
C HIS A 151 -2.09 11.29 -11.29
N LYS A 152 -3.11 10.82 -10.57
CA LYS A 152 -3.66 11.50 -9.39
C LYS A 152 -2.59 11.71 -8.32
N ILE A 153 -1.72 10.73 -8.09
CA ILE A 153 -0.63 10.85 -7.10
C ILE A 153 0.49 11.75 -7.63
N LEU A 154 1.00 11.52 -8.84
CA LEU A 154 2.17 12.23 -9.33
C LEU A 154 1.89 13.70 -9.68
N ILE A 155 0.68 14.01 -10.17
CA ILE A 155 0.33 15.36 -10.62
C ILE A 155 -0.49 16.11 -9.57
N HIS A 156 -1.45 15.44 -8.92
CA HIS A 156 -2.37 16.09 -7.96
C HIS A 156 -2.08 15.72 -6.50
N GLY A 157 -1.12 14.84 -6.21
CA GLY A 157 -0.90 14.30 -4.87
C GLY A 157 -0.54 15.37 -3.85
N SER A 158 0.34 16.31 -4.21
CA SER A 158 0.75 17.41 -3.33
C SER A 158 -0.41 18.34 -2.97
N ASP A 159 -1.29 18.64 -3.93
CA ASP A 159 -2.48 19.45 -3.67
C ASP A 159 -3.50 18.69 -2.83
N ILE A 160 -3.67 17.38 -3.03
CA ILE A 160 -4.57 16.56 -2.19
C ILE A 160 -4.09 16.52 -0.75
N ILE A 161 -2.78 16.31 -0.54
CA ILE A 161 -2.17 16.29 0.80
C ILE A 161 -2.33 17.64 1.49
N ALA A 162 -2.18 18.74 0.77
CA ALA A 162 -2.36 20.08 1.33
C ALA A 162 -3.80 20.36 1.81
N HIS A 163 -4.80 19.68 1.26
CA HIS A 163 -6.20 19.80 1.69
C HIS A 163 -6.61 18.71 2.70
N ALA A 164 -5.75 17.73 2.98
CA ALA A 164 -6.02 16.67 3.93
C ALA A 164 -5.83 17.20 5.37
N LEU A 165 -6.76 16.87 6.26
CA LEU A 165 -6.68 17.26 7.67
C LEU A 165 -5.65 16.43 8.45
N LEU A 166 -5.42 15.19 8.02
CA LEU A 166 -4.55 14.22 8.67
C LEU A 166 -3.58 13.62 7.65
N PRO A 167 -2.42 13.11 8.10
CA PRO A 167 -1.52 12.32 7.28
C PRO A 167 -2.25 11.20 6.53
N MET A 168 -1.88 10.99 5.26
CA MET A 168 -2.59 10.05 4.39
C MET A 168 -2.54 8.61 4.89
N GLY A 169 -1.44 8.20 5.55
CA GLY A 169 -1.36 6.88 6.18
C GLY A 169 -2.37 6.66 7.30
N GLN A 170 -2.80 7.71 8.00
CA GLN A 170 -3.85 7.62 9.03
C GLN A 170 -5.25 7.51 8.42
N LEU A 171 -5.46 8.06 7.21
CA LEU A 171 -6.70 7.99 6.45
C LEU A 171 -6.81 6.73 5.57
N SER A 172 -5.96 5.72 5.82
CA SER A 172 -5.84 4.53 5.00
C SER A 172 -7.04 3.59 5.09
N GLU A 173 -7.43 3.02 3.95
CA GLU A 173 -8.46 1.99 3.82
C GLU A 173 -8.06 0.62 4.40
N GLU A 174 -6.77 0.41 4.67
CA GLU A 174 -6.22 -0.89 5.12
C GLU A 174 -6.86 -1.36 6.42
N ALA A 175 -7.14 -0.44 7.34
CA ALA A 175 -7.77 -0.77 8.62
C ALA A 175 -9.17 -1.38 8.42
N GLN A 176 -9.97 -0.76 7.54
CA GLN A 176 -11.31 -1.24 7.22
C GLN A 176 -11.27 -2.57 6.46
N GLU A 177 -10.36 -2.71 5.48
CA GLU A 177 -10.22 -3.95 4.72
C GLU A 177 -9.75 -5.13 5.58
N CYS A 178 -8.83 -4.89 6.51
CA CYS A 178 -8.36 -5.89 7.47
C CYS A 178 -9.54 -6.42 8.31
N HIS A 179 -10.45 -5.53 8.72
CA HIS A 179 -11.61 -5.90 9.52
C HIS A 179 -12.60 -6.83 8.79
N ASN A 180 -12.55 -6.91 7.46
CA ASN A 180 -13.31 -7.93 6.72
C ASN A 180 -12.90 -9.37 7.07
N LYS A 181 -11.66 -9.57 7.51
CA LYS A 181 -11.19 -10.87 8.01
C LYS A 181 -11.85 -11.22 9.33
N ASP A 182 -11.94 -10.24 10.24
CA ASP A 182 -12.60 -10.39 11.54
C ASP A 182 -14.10 -10.62 11.36
N LEU A 183 -14.76 -9.86 10.47
CA LEU A 183 -16.18 -10.05 10.13
C LEU A 183 -16.49 -11.49 9.72
N LYS A 184 -15.68 -12.07 8.83
CA LYS A 184 -15.84 -13.47 8.40
C LYS A 184 -15.61 -14.45 9.55
N PHE A 185 -14.63 -14.17 10.40
CA PHE A 185 -14.30 -14.98 11.57
C PHE A 185 -15.42 -14.95 12.62
N TYR A 186 -15.87 -13.75 13.01
CA TYR A 186 -16.95 -13.49 13.95
C TYR A 186 -18.26 -14.15 13.50
N ARG A 187 -18.66 -13.95 12.24
CA ARG A 187 -19.84 -14.61 11.67
C ARG A 187 -19.75 -16.14 11.70
N ARG A 188 -18.55 -16.71 11.62
CA ARG A 188 -18.38 -18.17 11.60
C ARG A 188 -18.49 -18.79 12.99
N ILE A 189 -17.89 -18.14 14.00
CA ILE A 189 -17.62 -18.74 15.32
C ILE A 189 -18.42 -18.09 16.46
N HIS A 190 -18.68 -16.78 16.40
CA HIS A 190 -19.20 -16.03 17.55
C HIS A 190 -20.68 -15.66 17.46
N THR A 191 -21.32 -15.80 16.30
CA THR A 191 -22.74 -15.46 16.12
C THR A 191 -23.65 -16.67 16.25
N ARG A 192 -24.82 -16.49 16.86
CA ARG A 192 -25.89 -17.50 16.85
C ARG A 192 -26.41 -17.72 15.43
N LYS A 193 -26.65 -18.99 15.07
CA LYS A 193 -27.09 -19.43 13.73
C LYS A 193 -28.56 -19.86 13.72
N THR A 194 -29.37 -19.25 14.58
CA THR A 194 -30.81 -19.53 14.72
C THR A 194 -31.63 -18.79 13.67
N SER A 195 -31.33 -17.51 13.42
CA SER A 195 -31.89 -16.72 12.31
C SER A 195 -30.87 -15.73 11.76
N ARG A 196 -31.10 -15.23 10.53
CA ARG A 196 -30.23 -14.21 9.93
C ARG A 196 -30.21 -12.91 10.73
N GLU A 197 -31.35 -12.54 11.31
CA GLU A 197 -31.48 -11.34 12.14
C GLU A 197 -30.63 -11.48 13.41
N THR A 198 -30.73 -12.63 14.10
CA THR A 198 -29.91 -12.89 15.29
C THR A 198 -28.41 -12.95 14.97
N THR A 199 -28.05 -13.50 13.81
CA THR A 199 -26.65 -13.52 13.35
C THR A 199 -26.13 -12.10 13.13
N ASN A 200 -26.92 -11.23 12.50
CA ASN A 200 -26.52 -9.85 12.24
C ASN A 200 -26.46 -9.03 13.53
N GLN A 201 -27.37 -9.25 14.47
CA GLN A 201 -27.36 -8.58 15.77
C GLN A 201 -26.11 -8.95 16.57
N ASP A 202 -25.77 -10.24 16.65
CA ASP A 202 -24.57 -10.71 17.35
C ASP A 202 -23.30 -10.19 16.69
N LEU A 203 -23.27 -10.17 15.35
CA LEU A 203 -22.14 -9.63 14.60
C LEU A 203 -21.95 -8.14 14.93
N LEU A 204 -23.01 -7.34 14.86
CA LEU A 204 -22.94 -5.91 15.18
C LEU A 204 -22.47 -5.66 16.61
N ASN A 205 -23.04 -6.37 17.59
CA ASN A 205 -22.65 -6.25 18.99
C ASN A 205 -21.16 -6.56 19.18
N LEU A 206 -20.64 -7.60 18.53
CA LEU A 206 -19.23 -7.98 18.65
C LEU A 206 -18.30 -6.96 17.99
N LEU A 207 -18.70 -6.37 16.87
CA LEU A 207 -17.93 -5.30 16.21
C LEU A 207 -17.86 -4.07 17.12
N LEU A 208 -18.97 -3.69 17.76
CA LEU A 208 -19.01 -2.58 18.71
C LEU A 208 -18.07 -2.84 19.90
N VAL A 209 -18.11 -4.03 20.49
CA VAL A 209 -17.19 -4.39 21.59
C VAL A 209 -15.73 -4.38 21.12
N SER A 210 -15.45 -4.87 19.91
CA SER A 210 -14.08 -4.92 19.37
C SER A 210 -13.49 -3.55 19.03
N SER A 211 -14.35 -2.56 18.77
CA SER A 211 -13.97 -1.19 18.40
C SER A 211 -14.18 -0.19 19.54
N ASP A 212 -14.61 -0.66 20.72
CA ASP A 212 -14.78 0.17 21.91
C ASP A 212 -13.40 0.72 22.36
N PRO A 213 -13.23 2.05 22.42
CA PRO A 213 -11.94 2.66 22.78
C PRO A 213 -11.45 2.30 24.17
N TYR A 214 -12.37 2.20 25.14
CA TYR A 214 -12.04 1.91 26.54
C TYR A 214 -11.62 0.45 26.71
N ILE A 215 -12.34 -0.47 26.08
CA ILE A 215 -11.95 -1.90 26.09
C ILE A 215 -10.61 -2.08 25.37
N THR A 216 -10.41 -1.37 24.25
CA THR A 216 -9.18 -1.45 23.46
C THR A 216 -7.97 -0.93 24.24
N SER A 217 -8.12 0.13 25.03
CA SER A 217 -7.02 0.70 25.83
C SER A 217 -6.56 -0.21 26.98
N VAL A 218 -7.47 -1.01 27.54
CA VAL A 218 -7.16 -1.94 28.66
C VAL A 218 -6.69 -3.31 28.14
N ARG A 219 -6.93 -3.63 26.87
CA ARG A 219 -6.58 -4.92 26.28
C ARG A 219 -5.08 -5.02 26.04
N MET A 220 -4.48 -6.14 26.44
CA MET A 220 -3.10 -6.48 26.07
C MET A 220 -2.99 -6.64 24.54
N LEU A 221 -2.17 -5.81 23.92
CA LEU A 221 -1.89 -5.84 22.48
C LEU A 221 -0.51 -6.47 22.21
N PRO A 222 -0.36 -7.24 21.13
CA PRO A 222 0.95 -7.75 20.74
C PRO A 222 1.88 -6.58 20.36
N PRO A 223 3.20 -6.70 20.60
CA PRO A 223 4.16 -5.68 20.25
C PRO A 223 4.19 -5.44 18.74
N LYS A 224 4.22 -4.17 18.33
CA LYS A 224 4.25 -3.77 16.92
C LYS A 224 5.69 -3.59 16.46
N PHE A 225 6.08 -4.30 15.40
CA PHE A 225 7.36 -4.09 14.73
C PHE A 225 7.32 -2.81 13.88
N ARG A 226 8.21 -1.86 14.14
CA ARG A 226 8.38 -0.64 13.33
C ARG A 226 9.47 -0.88 12.29
N GLN A 227 9.16 -0.66 11.02
CA GLN A 227 10.17 -0.65 9.96
C GLN A 227 10.77 0.75 9.86
N ASN A 228 12.09 0.81 9.69
CA ASN A 228 12.78 2.07 9.45
C ASN A 228 12.45 2.61 8.06
N LEU A 229 12.15 3.90 7.99
CA LEU A 229 11.93 4.59 6.73
C LEU A 229 13.25 4.78 5.98
N SER A 230 13.17 4.77 4.65
CA SER A 230 14.34 5.07 3.82
C SER A 230 14.78 6.54 3.96
N HIS A 231 16.08 6.82 3.81
CA HIS A 231 16.62 8.17 3.94
C HIS A 231 16.01 9.16 2.92
N GLU A 232 15.68 8.69 1.72
CA GLU A 232 15.00 9.51 0.70
C GLU A 232 13.57 9.87 1.13
N VAL A 233 12.88 8.99 1.86
CA VAL A 233 11.56 9.31 2.40
C VAL A 233 11.66 10.36 3.50
N LEU A 234 12.66 10.28 4.37
CA LEU A 234 12.86 11.28 5.44
C LEU A 234 13.03 12.70 4.88
N GLN A 235 13.62 12.84 3.70
CA GLN A 235 13.76 14.15 3.02
C GLN A 235 12.43 14.71 2.51
N LEU A 236 11.41 13.86 2.32
CA LEU A 236 10.07 14.27 1.89
C LEU A 236 9.14 14.56 3.07
N LEU A 237 9.52 14.19 4.29
CA LEU A 237 8.72 14.42 5.48
C LEU A 237 8.96 15.83 6.03
N ALA A 238 7.91 16.42 6.58
CA ALA A 238 8.05 17.64 7.36
C ALA A 238 8.80 17.33 8.67
N PRO A 239 9.60 18.28 9.20
CA PRO A 239 10.18 18.11 10.52
C PRO A 239 9.06 17.94 11.57
N PRO A 240 9.28 17.13 12.62
CA PRO A 240 8.29 16.97 13.68
C PRO A 240 8.04 18.32 14.34
N ASN A 241 6.77 18.65 14.58
CA ASN A 241 6.43 19.77 15.45
C ASN A 241 6.82 19.43 16.90
N GLU A 242 7.25 20.42 17.68
CA GLU A 242 7.64 20.24 19.10
C GLU A 242 6.55 19.53 19.94
N GLU A 243 5.28 19.64 19.55
CA GLU A 243 4.14 18.94 20.17
C GLU A 243 4.07 17.43 19.85
N GLU A 244 4.56 16.98 18.69
CA GLU A 244 4.62 15.56 18.30
C GLU A 244 5.77 14.82 18.99
N GLU A 245 6.85 15.53 19.34
CA GLU A 245 7.98 15.00 20.09
C GLU A 245 7.52 14.52 21.48
N VAL A 246 6.68 15.32 22.15
CA VAL A 246 6.07 14.98 23.45
C VAL A 246 5.20 13.71 23.36
N LEU A 247 4.42 13.56 22.28
CA LEU A 247 3.56 12.39 22.08
C LEU A 247 4.39 11.12 21.78
N MET A 248 5.45 11.24 20.98
CA MET A 248 6.39 10.16 20.69
C MET A 248 7.17 9.70 21.94
N THR A 249 7.59 10.65 22.79
CA THR A 249 8.26 10.35 24.06
C THR A 249 7.32 9.65 25.04
N ALA A 250 6.06 10.10 25.15
CA ALA A 250 5.06 9.46 26.00
C ALA A 250 4.81 7.99 25.58
N MET A 251 4.72 7.71 24.27
CA MET A 251 4.51 6.35 23.76
C MET A 251 5.73 5.42 23.86
N SER A 252 6.93 5.95 24.11
CA SER A 252 8.17 5.16 24.22
C SER A 252 8.56 4.88 25.67
N GLN A 253 8.11 5.69 26.63
CA GLN A 253 8.31 5.45 28.06
C GLN A 253 7.46 4.28 28.61
N ASP A 254 6.28 4.03 28.04
CA ASP A 254 5.42 2.89 28.42
C ASP A 254 6.01 1.50 28.07
N VAL A 255 7.11 1.44 27.31
CA VAL A 255 7.74 0.18 26.89
C VAL A 255 8.98 -0.16 27.73
N SER A 256 9.57 0.81 28.44
CA SER A 256 10.83 0.60 29.16
C SER A 256 10.69 0.08 30.60
N ASP A 257 9.50 0.10 31.19
CA ASP A 257 9.31 -0.22 32.62
C ASP A 257 8.90 -1.67 32.92
N GLU A 258 8.79 -2.56 31.92
CA GLU A 258 8.58 -4.00 32.12
C GLU A 258 9.71 -4.84 31.54
N THR A 259 10.93 -4.66 32.07
CA THR A 259 11.90 -5.77 32.14
C THR A 259 11.97 -6.26 33.59
N MET A 260 11.01 -7.10 33.98
CA MET A 260 11.18 -7.96 35.14
C MET A 260 11.64 -9.35 34.68
N SER A 261 12.70 -9.78 35.36
CA SER A 261 13.52 -10.96 35.14
C SER A 261 12.75 -12.27 35.31
N ASP A 262 12.75 -13.12 34.28
CA ASP A 262 12.60 -14.57 34.47
C ASP A 262 14.00 -15.18 34.59
N SER A 263 14.44 -15.34 35.83
CA SER A 263 15.50 -16.26 36.22
C SER A 263 14.88 -17.59 36.61
N ASP A 264 15.32 -18.66 35.92
CA ASP A 264 15.40 -20.06 36.32
C ASP A 264 14.38 -20.62 37.32
N GLU A 265 13.69 -21.70 36.93
CA GLU A 265 13.81 -22.95 37.69
C GLU A 265 13.46 -24.17 36.83
N SER A 266 14.47 -25.03 36.70
CA SER A 266 14.41 -26.42 36.28
C SER A 266 13.86 -27.28 37.40
N ASP A 267 12.89 -28.16 37.07
CA ASP A 267 12.85 -29.58 37.43
C ASP A 267 11.76 -30.30 36.61
#